data_AF-A0A960DSY2-F1
#
_entry.id   AF-A0A960DSY2-F1
#
_cell.length_a   1.000
_cell.length_b   1.000
_cell.length_c   1.000
_cell.angle_alpha   90.00
_cell.angle_beta   90.00
_cell.angle_gamma   90.00
#
_symmetry.space_group_name_H-M   'P 1'
#
loop_
_entity.id
_entity.type
_entity.pdbx_description
1 polymer ?
#
loop_
_entity_poly.entity_id
_entity_poly.type
_entity_poly.pdbx_seq_one_letter_code
_entity_poly.pdbx_strand_id
1 'polypeptide(L)'
;RIWWYGKGNPVNFGRFDDPVIDDNLDAARSNPDEAQRAAAYENVNRAFAEQVWNVWLWHAPWAVAEAANVHGILGPNLPGEGGPPSERLVTGHSLLGIWIDQG
;
A
#
# COMPACT_ATOMS: atom_id res chain seq x y z
N ARG A 1 -0.96 -6.79 6.79
CA ARG A 1 -1.24 -8.08 6.10
C ARG A 1 -2.13 -7.77 4.90
N ILE A 2 -1.92 -8.44 3.77
CA ILE A 2 -2.69 -8.22 2.54
C ILE A 2 -3.95 -9.10 2.54
N TRP A 3 -4.98 -8.75 1.77
CA TRP A 3 -6.31 -9.34 1.97
C TRP A 3 -6.46 -10.79 1.50
N TRP A 4 -5.51 -11.34 0.75
CA TRP A 4 -5.44 -12.76 0.36
C TRP A 4 -4.44 -13.61 1.15
N TYR A 5 -3.63 -13.00 2.02
CA TYR A 5 -2.62 -13.74 2.78
C TYR A 5 -3.25 -14.53 3.93
N GLY A 6 -2.81 -15.77 4.10
CA GLY A 6 -3.14 -16.64 5.22
C GLY A 6 -4.52 -17.31 5.15
N LYS A 7 -4.56 -18.53 5.69
CA LYS A 7 -5.78 -19.35 5.79
C LYS A 7 -6.88 -18.68 6.62
N GLY A 8 -8.11 -18.72 6.11
CA GLY A 8 -9.30 -18.25 6.83
C GLY A 8 -9.40 -16.72 6.95
N ASN A 9 -8.65 -15.98 6.13
CA ASN A 9 -8.70 -14.52 6.12
C ASN A 9 -10.10 -14.03 5.71
N PRO A 10 -10.86 -13.35 6.60
CA PRO A 10 -12.24 -12.98 6.35
C PRO A 10 -12.41 -11.93 5.25
N VAL A 11 -11.33 -11.24 4.87
CA VAL A 11 -11.32 -10.26 3.78
C VAL A 11 -10.77 -10.83 2.46
N ASN A 12 -10.52 -12.14 2.39
CA ASN A 12 -10.09 -12.81 1.16
C ASN A 12 -11.28 -13.13 0.25
N PHE A 13 -11.74 -12.13 -0.49
CA PHE A 13 -12.83 -12.28 -1.44
C PHE A 13 -12.49 -13.19 -2.64
N GLY A 14 -11.19 -13.33 -2.97
CA GLY A 14 -10.70 -14.21 -4.04
C GLY A 14 -10.69 -15.69 -3.65
N ARG A 15 -10.75 -16.00 -2.35
CA ARG A 15 -10.79 -17.37 -1.78
C ARG A 15 -9.67 -18.30 -2.23
N PHE A 16 -8.54 -17.76 -2.68
CA PHE A 16 -7.33 -18.54 -2.93
C PHE A 16 -6.41 -18.53 -1.71
N ASP A 17 -5.70 -19.63 -1.50
CA ASP A 17 -4.77 -19.86 -0.39
C ASP A 17 -3.53 -20.54 -1.01
N ASP A 18 -2.49 -19.74 -1.24
CA ASP A 18 -1.31 -20.14 -2.01
C ASP A 18 -0.07 -20.12 -1.11
N PRO A 19 0.47 -21.29 -0.72
CA PRO A 19 1.59 -21.36 0.22
C PRO A 19 2.87 -20.74 -0.35
N VAL A 20 3.06 -20.74 -1.67
CA VAL A 20 4.24 -20.13 -2.29
C VAL A 20 4.17 -18.60 -2.17
N ILE A 21 2.98 -18.03 -2.38
CA ILE A 21 2.76 -16.59 -2.17
C ILE A 21 2.97 -16.22 -0.70
N ASP A 22 2.40 -16.99 0.23
CA ASP A 22 2.51 -16.70 1.66
C ASP A 22 3.95 -16.79 2.17
N ASP A 23 4.70 -17.84 1.80
CA ASP A 23 6.11 -18.01 2.18
C ASP A 23 6.99 -16.86 1.65
N ASN A 24 6.79 -16.44 0.40
CA ASN A 24 7.55 -15.32 -0.17
C ASN A 24 7.17 -13.99 0.49
N LEU A 25 5.89 -13.77 0.81
CA LEU A 25 5.46 -12.58 1.53
C LEU A 25 6.05 -12.52 2.95
N ASP A 26 6.19 -13.66 3.62
CA ASP A 26 6.79 -13.74 4.95
C ASP A 26 8.30 -13.51 4.91
N ALA A 27 9.00 -14.10 3.93
CA ALA A 27 10.40 -13.80 3.68
C ALA A 27 10.63 -12.31 3.38
N ALA A 28 9.84 -11.73 2.48
CA ALA A 28 10.00 -10.33 2.07
C ALA A 28 9.73 -9.33 3.21
N ARG A 29 8.86 -9.66 4.17
CA ARG A 29 8.51 -8.75 5.28
C ARG A 29 9.42 -8.88 6.49
N SER A 30 10.12 -10.01 6.63
CA SER A 30 11.02 -10.27 7.76
C SER A 30 12.49 -10.06 7.43
N ASN A 31 12.88 -10.07 6.15
CA ASN A 31 14.28 -10.03 5.74
C ASN A 31 14.86 -8.60 5.78
N PRO A 32 15.98 -8.36 6.52
CA PRO A 32 16.62 -7.06 6.58
C PRO A 32 17.36 -6.69 5.28
N ASP A 33 17.73 -7.67 4.45
CA ASP A 33 18.45 -7.44 3.20
C ASP A 33 17.51 -7.03 2.06
N GLU A 34 17.81 -5.89 1.42
CA GLU A 34 16.93 -5.31 0.40
C GLU A 34 16.83 -6.16 -0.87
N ALA A 35 17.95 -6.73 -1.32
CA ALA A 35 17.97 -7.56 -2.53
C ALA A 35 17.15 -8.83 -2.33
N GLN A 36 17.26 -9.46 -1.16
CA GLN A 36 16.45 -10.62 -0.82
C GLN A 36 14.95 -10.28 -0.70
N ARG A 37 14.60 -9.12 -0.14
CA ARG A 37 13.20 -8.66 -0.14
C ARG A 37 12.66 -8.49 -1.56
N ALA A 38 13.43 -7.84 -2.43
CA ALA A 38 13.03 -7.61 -3.82
C ALA A 38 12.81 -8.93 -4.55
N ALA A 39 13.75 -9.87 -4.46
CA ALA A 39 13.64 -11.19 -5.09
C ALA A 39 12.40 -11.97 -4.59
N ALA A 40 12.09 -11.90 -3.29
CA ALA A 40 10.90 -12.54 -2.73
C ALA A 40 9.59 -11.88 -3.24
N TYR A 41 9.54 -10.54 -3.35
CA TYR A 41 8.37 -9.87 -3.96
C TYR A 41 8.20 -10.19 -5.45
N GLU A 42 9.28 -10.36 -6.20
CA GLU A 42 9.18 -10.80 -7.59
C GLU A 42 8.66 -12.24 -7.72
N ASN A 43 9.03 -13.14 -6.81
CA ASN A 43 8.48 -14.49 -6.76
C ASN A 43 6.97 -14.50 -6.51
N VAL A 44 6.45 -13.57 -5.70
CA VAL A 44 5.00 -13.40 -5.53
C VAL A 44 4.35 -13.08 -6.87
N ASN A 45 4.93 -12.16 -7.66
CA ASN A 45 4.40 -11.83 -8.98
C ASN A 45 4.45 -13.02 -9.95
N ARG A 46 5.53 -13.82 -9.91
CA ARG A 46 5.65 -15.06 -10.71
C ARG A 46 4.54 -16.06 -10.35
N ALA A 47 4.30 -16.30 -9.07
CA ALA A 47 3.23 -17.20 -8.61
C ALA A 47 1.84 -16.70 -9.05
N PHE A 48 1.57 -15.39 -8.97
CA PHE A 48 0.33 -14.80 -9.49
C PHE A 48 0.17 -15.02 -11.00
N ALA A 49 1.24 -14.92 -11.78
CA ALA A 49 1.21 -15.15 -13.22
C ALA A 49 0.97 -16.62 -13.58
N GLU A 50 1.56 -17.55 -12.83
CA GLU A 50 1.41 -18.99 -13.04
C GLU A 50 0.00 -19.48 -12.69
N GLN A 51 -0.55 -19.02 -11.57
CA GLN A 51 -1.86 -19.48 -11.07
C GLN A 51 -3.03 -18.67 -11.62
N VAL A 52 -2.78 -17.46 -12.12
CA VAL A 52 -3.80 -16.54 -12.66
C VAL A 52 -4.88 -16.20 -11.61
N TRP A 53 -4.49 -16.07 -10.34
CA TRP A 53 -5.42 -15.70 -9.25
C TRP A 53 -6.10 -14.34 -9.48
N ASN A 54 -5.41 -13.44 -10.18
CA ASN A 54 -5.93 -12.15 -10.61
C ASN A 54 -5.47 -11.83 -12.02
N VAL A 55 -6.35 -11.18 -12.78
CA VAL A 55 -6.01 -10.57 -14.07
C VAL A 55 -5.92 -9.06 -13.86
N TRP A 56 -4.70 -8.53 -13.89
CA TRP A 56 -4.43 -7.11 -13.69
C TRP A 56 -4.50 -6.39 -15.03
N LEU A 57 -5.54 -5.58 -15.22
CA LEU A 57 -5.83 -4.98 -16.52
C LEU A 57 -5.21 -3.57 -16.68
N TRP A 58 -5.20 -2.76 -15.63
CA TRP A 58 -4.63 -1.41 -15.65
C TRP A 58 -4.25 -0.95 -14.25
N HIS A 59 -3.34 0.04 -14.20
CA HIS A 59 -3.11 0.83 -13.01
C HIS A 59 -4.08 2.02 -12.99
N ALA A 60 -4.74 2.26 -11.87
CA ALA A 60 -5.57 3.44 -11.69
C ALA A 60 -4.72 4.58 -11.09
N PRO A 61 -4.41 5.65 -11.84
CA PRO A 61 -3.82 6.84 -11.23
C PRO A 61 -4.85 7.48 -10.31
N TRP A 62 -4.45 7.80 -9.09
CA TRP A 62 -5.30 8.48 -8.12
C TRP A 62 -4.83 9.92 -7.99
N ALA A 63 -5.79 10.84 -7.87
CA ALA A 63 -5.54 12.24 -7.59
C ALA A 63 -6.57 12.73 -6.58
N VAL A 64 -6.17 13.70 -5.75
CA VAL A 64 -7.07 14.41 -4.85
C VAL A 64 -7.24 15.80 -5.40
N ALA A 65 -8.48 16.16 -5.73
CA ALA A 65 -8.84 17.52 -6.08
C ALA A 65 -9.31 18.24 -4.82
N GLU A 66 -8.70 19.38 -4.53
CA GLU A 66 -9.09 20.26 -3.43
C GLU A 66 -9.68 21.57 -3.98
N ALA A 67 -10.51 22.22 -3.18
CA ALA A 67 -10.93 23.58 -3.49
C ALA A 67 -9.70 24.51 -3.43
N ALA A 68 -9.67 25.56 -4.26
CA ALA A 68 -8.50 26.43 -4.38
C ALA A 68 -8.08 27.12 -3.07
N ASN A 69 -9.02 27.27 -2.13
CA ASN A 69 -8.78 27.87 -0.81
C ASN A 69 -8.56 26.85 0.30
N VAL A 70 -8.54 25.54 0.00
CA VAL A 70 -8.23 24.48 0.95
C VAL A 70 -6.77 24.10 0.79
N HIS A 71 -6.07 24.01 1.91
CA HIS A 71 -4.62 23.77 1.92
C HIS A 71 -4.26 22.70 2.94
N GLY A 72 -3.07 22.10 2.75
CA GLY A 72 -2.47 21.24 3.77
C GLY A 72 -3.09 19.85 3.89
N ILE A 73 -3.74 19.33 2.84
CA ILE A 73 -4.41 18.02 2.83
C ILE A 73 -3.50 16.82 3.15
N LEU A 74 -2.18 16.98 2.97
CA LEU A 74 -1.21 15.95 3.35
C LEU A 74 -0.89 15.96 4.86
N GLY A 75 -1.21 17.05 5.55
CA GLY A 75 -0.89 17.27 6.96
C GLY A 75 0.44 18.00 7.19
N PRO A 76 0.79 18.26 8.45
CA PRO A 76 2.06 18.89 8.82
C PRO A 76 3.22 17.89 8.76
N ASN A 77 4.46 18.40 8.85
CA ASN A 77 5.64 17.56 9.05
C ASN A 77 5.48 16.64 10.26
N LEU A 78 6.05 15.43 10.15
CA LEU A 78 6.09 14.48 11.24
C LEU A 78 6.98 15.01 12.38
N PRO A 79 6.68 14.70 13.65
CA PRO A 79 7.45 15.19 14.79
C PRO A 79 8.95 14.83 14.74
N GLY A 80 9.78 15.67 15.38
CA GLY A 80 11.23 15.45 15.46
C GLY A 80 11.90 15.52 14.09
N GLU A 81 12.73 14.53 13.78
CA GLU A 81 13.40 14.40 12.47
C GLU A 81 12.59 13.55 11.48
N GLY A 82 11.29 13.37 11.71
CA GLY A 82 10.42 12.50 10.92
C GLY A 82 10.13 12.99 9.49
N GLY A 83 10.46 14.25 9.17
CA GLY A 83 10.35 14.78 7.81
C GLY A 83 8.92 15.10 7.35
N PRO A 84 8.67 15.21 6.03
CA PRO A 84 7.35 15.52 5.49
C PRO A 84 6.33 14.39 5.74
N PRO A 85 5.02 14.71 5.72
CA PRO A 85 3.97 13.69 5.82
C PRO A 85 3.97 12.73 4.62
N SER A 86 3.23 11.63 4.74
CA SER A 86 3.07 10.69 3.64
C SER A 86 2.20 11.27 2.51
N GLU A 87 2.67 11.17 1.28
CA GLU A 87 1.91 11.50 0.07
C GLU A 87 0.98 10.37 -0.40
N ARG A 88 0.88 9.27 0.37
CA ARG A 88 0.06 8.12 -0.01
C ARG A 88 -1.43 8.46 0.08
N LEU A 89 -2.10 8.38 -1.05
CA LEU A 89 -3.54 8.62 -1.17
C LEU A 89 -4.42 7.55 -0.50
N VAL A 90 -3.84 6.40 -0.15
CA VAL A 90 -4.53 5.29 0.55
C VAL A 90 -4.55 5.51 2.07
N THR A 91 -4.60 6.77 2.49
CA THR A 91 -4.62 7.19 3.90
C THR A 91 -5.71 8.25 4.08
N GLY A 92 -6.22 8.38 5.31
CA GLY A 92 -7.09 9.51 5.63
C GLY A 92 -6.28 10.80 5.70
N HIS A 93 -6.81 11.90 5.13
CA HIS A 93 -6.20 13.22 5.23
C HIS A 93 -6.20 13.71 6.69
N SER A 94 -5.03 14.08 7.21
CA SER A 94 -4.90 14.58 8.58
C SER A 94 -5.56 15.95 8.72
N LEU A 95 -6.55 16.07 9.61
CA LEU A 95 -7.23 17.35 9.85
C LEU A 95 -6.36 18.36 10.61
N LEU A 96 -5.23 17.93 11.20
CA LEU A 96 -4.38 18.79 12.04
C LEU A 96 -3.64 19.90 11.27
N GLY A 97 -3.47 19.73 9.96
CA GLY A 97 -2.79 20.69 9.08
C GLY A 97 -3.67 21.31 8.01
N ILE A 98 -4.97 20.96 7.98
CA ILE A 98 -5.90 21.45 6.97
C ILE A 98 -6.46 22.79 7.41
N TRP A 99 -6.44 23.76 6.49
CA TRP A 99 -6.99 25.09 6.73
C TRP A 99 -7.64 25.65 5.46
N ILE A 100 -8.48 26.66 5.66
CA ILE A 100 -9.21 27.35 4.60
C ILE A 100 -8.78 28.82 4.61
N ASP A 101 -8.32 29.34 3.48
CA ASP A 101 -8.12 30.79 3.30
C ASP A 101 -9.46 31.50 3.01
N GLN A 102 -9.56 32.76 3.42
CA GLN A 102 -10.79 33.55 3.27
C GLN A 102 -10.74 34.58 2.13
N GLY A 103 -9.68 34.58 1.31
CA GLY A 103 -9.43 35.63 0.31
C GLY A 103 -8.99 36.97 0.91
#